data_AF-A0A528AZW1-F1
#
_entry.id   AF-A0A528AZW1-F1
#
_cell.length_a   1.000
_cell.length_b   1.000
_cell.length_c   1.000
_cell.angle_alpha   90.00
_cell.angle_beta   90.00
_cell.angle_gamma   90.00
#
_symmetry.space_group_name_H-M   'P 1'
#
loop_
_entity.id
_entity.type
_entity.pdbx_description
1 polymer ?
#
loop_
_entity_poly.entity_id
_entity_poly.type
_entity_poly.pdbx_seq_one_letter_code
_entity_poly.pdbx_strand_id
1 'polypeptide(L)'
;EGFLKPFGVAHDVRPTSTFLDGGFDGYRLAFVETPANPGLDICDIAAVAEAAHKAGAILVVDNTTMTPFGQRPLDLGADIVIAADTKAPNGHSDVLFGHVASRNADIIAAVSGWRETSGAIPGPFEAWLVHRGLE
;
A
#
# COMPACT_ATOMS: atom_id res chain seq x y z
N GLU A 1 3.88 13.53 7.03
CA GLU A 1 4.39 14.81 6.50
C GLU A 1 5.90 15.04 6.69
N GLY A 2 6.48 14.79 7.88
CA GLY A 2 7.88 15.18 8.15
C GLY A 2 8.98 14.33 7.50
N PHE A 3 8.76 13.02 7.30
CA PHE A 3 9.85 12.12 6.88
C PHE A 3 10.28 12.29 5.42
N LEU A 4 9.33 12.48 4.50
CA LEU A 4 9.61 12.49 3.05
C LEU A 4 10.03 13.89 2.53
N LYS A 5 9.63 14.97 3.22
CA LYS A 5 9.92 16.35 2.81
C LYS A 5 11.42 16.67 2.69
N PRO A 6 12.31 16.24 3.62
CA PRO A 6 13.76 16.42 3.47
C PRO A 6 14.36 15.74 2.23
N PHE A 7 13.70 14.73 1.69
CA PHE A 7 14.10 14.04 0.46
C PHE A 7 13.51 14.68 -0.81
N GLY A 8 12.87 15.85 -0.70
CA GLY A 8 12.30 16.58 -1.83
C GLY A 8 10.98 16.02 -2.36
N VAL A 9 10.35 15.10 -1.63
CA VAL A 9 9.05 14.53 -2.01
C VAL A 9 7.94 15.46 -1.54
N ALA A 10 7.21 16.04 -2.49
CA ALA A 10 5.96 16.75 -2.25
C ALA A 10 4.77 15.77 -2.32
N HIS A 11 3.70 16.08 -1.58
CA HIS A 11 2.46 15.31 -1.61
C HIS A 11 1.28 16.24 -1.32
N ASP A 12 0.12 15.86 -1.83
CA ASP A 12 -1.17 16.45 -1.50
C ASP A 12 -2.07 15.36 -0.92
N VAL A 13 -2.93 15.74 0.01
CA VAL A 13 -3.87 14.81 0.67
C VAL A 13 -5.28 15.11 0.19
N ARG A 14 -6.04 14.07 -0.12
CA ARG A 14 -7.45 14.15 -0.53
C ARG A 14 -8.27 13.12 0.27
N PRO A 15 -9.55 13.41 0.58
CA PRO A 15 -10.43 12.41 1.19
C PRO A 15 -10.59 11.18 0.29
N THR A 16 -10.63 9.98 0.87
CA THR A 16 -10.82 8.73 0.11
C THR A 16 -12.10 8.73 -0.70
N SER A 17 -13.20 9.24 -0.14
CA SER A 17 -14.51 9.31 -0.81
C SER A 17 -14.54 10.20 -2.05
N THR A 18 -13.58 11.12 -2.19
CA THR A 18 -13.46 12.06 -3.31
C THR A 18 -12.07 11.97 -3.95
N PHE A 19 -11.40 10.82 -3.87
CA PHE A 19 -9.98 10.71 -4.24
C PHE A 19 -9.70 10.99 -5.72
N LEU A 20 -10.70 10.76 -6.58
CA LEU A 20 -10.65 11.05 -8.01
C LEU A 20 -10.71 12.56 -8.34
N ASP A 21 -11.16 13.38 -7.40
CA ASP A 21 -11.32 14.81 -7.63
C ASP A 21 -9.96 15.50 -7.82
N GLY A 22 -9.85 16.35 -8.84
CA GLY A 22 -8.63 17.11 -9.15
C GLY A 22 -7.61 16.42 -10.06
N GLY A 23 -7.81 15.13 -10.40
CA GLY A 23 -6.95 14.40 -11.33
C GLY A 23 -5.53 14.12 -10.80
N PHE A 24 -4.70 13.50 -11.64
CA PHE A 24 -3.36 13.00 -11.25
C PHE A 24 -2.23 13.59 -12.11
N ASP A 25 -2.48 14.64 -12.88
CA ASP A 25 -1.45 15.29 -13.70
C ASP A 25 -0.31 15.84 -12.82
N GLY A 26 0.93 15.54 -13.22
CA GLY A 26 2.13 15.97 -12.49
C GLY A 26 2.53 15.08 -11.31
N TYR A 27 1.66 14.17 -10.86
CA TYR A 27 2.00 13.20 -9.82
C TYR A 27 2.80 12.02 -10.40
N ARG A 28 3.59 11.37 -9.55
CA ARG A 28 4.31 10.12 -9.90
C ARG A 28 3.67 8.90 -9.24
N LEU A 29 2.91 9.12 -8.18
CA LEU A 29 2.35 8.08 -7.34
C LEU A 29 1.03 8.58 -6.76
N ALA A 30 -0.02 7.78 -6.88
CA ALA A 30 -1.25 7.88 -6.11
C ALA A 30 -1.22 6.82 -5.01
N PHE A 31 -1.53 7.20 -3.77
CA PHE A 31 -1.57 6.30 -2.61
C PHE A 31 -2.95 6.40 -1.99
N VAL A 32 -3.66 5.28 -1.85
CA VAL A 32 -5.00 5.26 -1.24
C VAL A 32 -5.16 4.11 -0.25
N GLU A 33 -5.89 4.37 0.82
CA GLU A 33 -6.40 3.35 1.76
C GLU A 33 -7.91 3.24 1.52
N THR A 34 -8.42 2.02 1.32
CA THR A 34 -9.85 1.79 1.09
C THR A 34 -10.25 0.37 1.55
N PRO A 35 -11.13 0.24 2.56
CA PRO A 35 -11.75 1.30 3.36
C PRO A 35 -10.75 2.06 4.24
N ALA A 36 -10.87 3.39 4.28
CA ALA A 36 -9.98 4.28 5.03
C ALA A 36 -10.34 4.38 6.52
N ASN A 37 -9.40 4.10 7.41
CA ASN A 37 -9.60 4.22 8.84
C ASN A 37 -9.64 5.69 9.31
N PRO A 38 -10.53 6.09 10.25
CA PRO A 38 -11.56 5.30 10.93
C PRO A 38 -12.96 5.37 10.30
N GLY A 39 -13.17 6.25 9.32
CA GLY A 39 -14.50 6.49 8.73
C GLY A 39 -15.01 5.36 7.84
N LEU A 40 -14.11 4.45 7.44
CA LEU A 40 -14.35 3.38 6.47
C LEU A 40 -14.82 3.91 5.11
N ASP A 41 -14.35 5.10 4.73
CA ASP A 41 -14.61 5.67 3.40
C ASP A 41 -13.99 4.76 2.32
N ILE A 42 -14.72 4.59 1.23
CA ILE A 42 -14.34 3.70 0.12
C ILE A 42 -14.08 4.52 -1.13
N CYS A 43 -13.11 4.11 -1.93
CA CYS A 43 -12.93 4.56 -3.31
C CYS A 43 -12.98 3.39 -4.29
N ASP A 44 -13.33 3.69 -5.54
CA ASP A 44 -13.25 2.72 -6.64
C ASP A 44 -11.78 2.59 -7.09
N ILE A 45 -11.14 1.48 -6.73
CA ILE A 45 -9.73 1.21 -7.05
C ILE A 45 -9.50 1.18 -8.56
N ALA A 46 -10.43 0.60 -9.33
CA ALA A 46 -10.27 0.46 -10.78
C ALA A 46 -10.33 1.82 -11.49
N ALA A 47 -11.28 2.67 -11.08
CA ALA A 47 -11.37 4.03 -11.59
C ALA A 47 -10.13 4.87 -11.23
N VAL A 48 -9.62 4.73 -10.01
CA VAL A 48 -8.39 5.42 -9.58
C VAL A 48 -7.17 4.93 -10.36
N ALA A 49 -7.04 3.62 -10.57
CA ALA A 49 -5.95 3.03 -11.35
C ALA A 49 -5.94 3.59 -12.77
N GLU A 50 -7.08 3.55 -13.46
CA GLU A 50 -7.22 4.08 -14.82
C GLU A 50 -6.82 5.57 -14.90
N ALA A 51 -7.33 6.39 -13.98
CA ALA A 51 -7.06 7.82 -13.96
C ALA A 51 -5.59 8.13 -13.64
N ALA A 52 -4.97 7.43 -12.69
CA ALA A 52 -3.57 7.60 -12.32
C ALA A 52 -2.64 7.18 -13.47
N HIS A 53 -2.89 6.01 -14.07
CA HIS A 53 -2.10 5.50 -15.19
C HIS A 53 -2.19 6.41 -16.42
N LYS A 54 -3.37 6.99 -16.70
CA LYS A 54 -3.54 7.97 -17.79
C LYS A 54 -2.67 9.22 -17.61
N ALA A 55 -2.40 9.62 -16.37
CA ALA A 55 -1.51 10.73 -16.03
C ALA A 55 -0.03 10.31 -15.91
N GLY A 56 0.29 9.02 -16.08
CA GLY A 56 1.64 8.46 -15.96
C GLY A 56 2.10 8.23 -14.51
N ALA A 57 1.17 8.21 -13.54
CA ALA A 57 1.44 7.86 -12.15
C ALA A 57 1.15 6.37 -11.89
N ILE A 58 1.83 5.77 -10.90
CA ILE A 58 1.49 4.44 -10.38
C ILE A 58 0.49 4.52 -9.23
N LEU A 59 -0.27 3.46 -8.99
CA LEU A 59 -1.21 3.34 -7.88
C LEU A 59 -0.70 2.38 -6.80
N VAL A 60 -0.65 2.88 -5.57
CA VAL A 60 -0.46 2.10 -4.34
C VAL A 60 -1.77 2.03 -3.56
N VAL A 61 -2.16 0.82 -3.16
CA VAL A 61 -3.32 0.59 -2.30
C VAL A 61 -2.88 0.00 -0.97
N ASP A 62 -3.16 0.69 0.14
CA ASP A 62 -3.13 0.09 1.47
C ASP A 62 -4.37 -0.80 1.64
N ASN A 63 -4.12 -2.10 1.74
CA ASN A 63 -5.15 -3.13 1.82
C ASN A 63 -5.23 -3.77 3.21
N THR A 64 -4.71 -3.10 4.25
CA THR A 64 -4.66 -3.59 5.62
C THR A 64 -6.03 -4.04 6.14
N THR A 65 -7.06 -3.23 5.92
CA THR A 65 -8.42 -3.47 6.44
C THR A 65 -9.07 -4.69 5.82
N MET A 66 -8.95 -4.85 4.50
CA MET A 66 -9.66 -5.91 3.77
C MET A 66 -8.89 -7.22 3.70
N THR A 67 -7.56 -7.19 3.83
CA THR A 67 -6.66 -8.32 3.56
C THR A 67 -6.79 -8.84 2.12
N PRO A 68 -5.91 -9.73 1.62
CA PRO A 68 -6.12 -10.37 0.32
C PRO A 68 -7.39 -11.24 0.24
N PHE A 69 -8.00 -11.60 1.38
CA PHE A 69 -9.24 -12.38 1.41
C PHE A 69 -10.46 -11.56 1.01
N GLY A 70 -10.54 -10.30 1.48
CA GLY A 70 -11.69 -9.43 1.23
C GLY A 70 -11.56 -8.53 0.01
N GLN A 71 -10.33 -8.22 -0.42
CA GLN A 71 -10.07 -7.34 -1.56
C GLN A 71 -8.72 -7.68 -2.20
N ARG A 72 -8.68 -7.72 -3.54
CA ARG A 72 -7.45 -8.00 -4.31
C ARG A 72 -7.10 -6.80 -5.20
N PRO A 73 -6.49 -5.72 -4.68
CA PRO A 73 -6.28 -4.48 -5.44
C PRO A 73 -5.45 -4.65 -6.72
N LEU A 74 -4.52 -5.60 -6.75
CA LEU A 74 -3.75 -5.89 -7.96
C LEU A 74 -4.65 -6.37 -9.12
N ASP A 75 -5.76 -7.06 -8.83
CA ASP A 75 -6.76 -7.47 -9.83
C ASP A 75 -7.61 -6.28 -10.31
N LEU A 76 -7.63 -5.20 -9.54
CA LEU A 76 -8.35 -3.96 -9.81
C LEU A 76 -7.44 -2.88 -10.42
N GLY A 77 -6.21 -3.23 -10.81
CA GLY A 77 -5.29 -2.32 -11.50
C GLY A 77 -4.30 -1.57 -10.60
N ALA A 78 -4.26 -1.84 -9.29
CA ALA A 78 -3.17 -1.30 -8.46
C ALA A 78 -1.81 -1.89 -8.88
N ASP A 79 -0.77 -1.07 -8.84
CA ASP A 79 0.61 -1.50 -9.12
C ASP A 79 1.26 -2.13 -7.87
N ILE A 80 0.91 -1.60 -6.70
CA ILE A 80 1.48 -1.99 -5.41
C ILE A 80 0.36 -2.14 -4.40
N VAL A 81 0.39 -3.25 -3.66
CA VAL A 81 -0.35 -3.42 -2.41
C VAL A 81 0.62 -3.29 -1.25
N ILE A 82 0.24 -2.52 -0.25
CA ILE A 82 0.91 -2.48 1.04
C ILE A 82 -0.10 -2.93 2.10
N ALA A 83 0.35 -3.65 3.12
CA ALA A 83 -0.50 -3.94 4.26
C ALA A 83 0.30 -4.03 5.56
N ALA A 84 -0.32 -3.60 6.66
CA ALA A 84 0.15 -3.87 8.00
C ALA A 84 -0.32 -5.25 8.46
N ASP A 85 0.52 -6.26 8.26
CA ASP A 85 0.27 -7.63 8.71
C ASP A 85 0.17 -7.76 10.22
N THR A 86 0.68 -6.77 10.95
CA THR A 86 0.39 -6.52 12.37
C THR A 86 -1.10 -6.69 12.72
N LYS A 87 -2.00 -6.41 11.78
CA LYS A 87 -3.46 -6.44 11.95
C LYS A 87 -4.03 -7.83 11.68
N ALA A 88 -5.02 -7.92 10.80
CA ALA A 88 -5.73 -9.15 10.50
C ALA A 88 -4.85 -10.28 9.94
N PRO A 89 -3.83 -10.02 9.10
CA PRO A 89 -2.98 -11.11 8.57
C PRO A 89 -2.24 -11.90 9.65
N ASN A 90 -1.71 -11.24 10.69
CA ASN A 90 -1.23 -11.94 11.87
C ASN A 90 -2.38 -12.36 12.79
N GLY A 91 -3.31 -11.46 13.08
CA GLY A 91 -4.53 -11.73 13.88
C GLY A 91 -4.33 -11.91 15.39
N HIS A 92 -3.10 -12.04 15.88
CA HIS A 92 -2.81 -12.45 17.27
C HIS A 92 -2.24 -11.34 18.17
N SER A 93 -2.11 -10.11 17.66
CA SER A 93 -1.65 -8.94 18.43
C SER A 93 -0.29 -9.10 19.12
N ASP A 94 0.59 -9.93 18.56
CA ASP A 94 1.88 -10.33 19.13
C ASP A 94 3.09 -10.04 18.23
N VAL A 95 2.89 -9.43 17.05
CA VAL A 95 3.96 -9.08 16.10
C VAL A 95 3.69 -7.76 15.40
N LEU A 96 4.75 -6.99 15.14
CA LEU A 96 4.73 -5.86 14.22
C LEU A 96 5.33 -6.31 12.88
N PHE A 97 4.53 -6.27 11.84
CA PHE A 97 4.92 -6.72 10.51
C PHE A 97 4.13 -5.98 9.43
N GLY A 98 4.71 -5.91 8.24
CA GLY A 98 4.02 -5.45 7.04
C GLY A 98 4.65 -6.05 5.79
N HIS A 99 3.87 -6.09 4.72
CA HIS A 99 4.33 -6.57 3.43
C HIS A 99 4.04 -5.58 2.31
N VAL A 100 4.75 -5.80 1.20
CA VAL A 100 4.50 -5.17 -0.08
C VAL A 100 4.31 -6.29 -1.10
N ALA A 101 3.28 -6.19 -1.94
CA ALA A 101 3.03 -7.10 -3.05
C ALA A 101 2.87 -6.32 -4.36
N SER A 102 3.42 -6.85 -5.44
CA SER A 102 3.29 -6.30 -6.79
C SER A 102 3.46 -7.41 -7.83
N ARG A 103 2.86 -7.23 -9.01
CA ARG A 103 3.10 -8.07 -10.19
C ARG A 103 4.30 -7.61 -11.02
N ASN A 104 4.82 -6.41 -10.75
CA ASN A 104 5.93 -5.83 -11.47
C ASN A 104 7.26 -6.20 -10.78
N ALA A 105 8.09 -6.97 -11.46
CA ALA A 105 9.37 -7.42 -10.94
C ALA A 105 10.34 -6.26 -10.64
N ASP A 106 10.30 -5.18 -11.43
CA ASP A 106 11.17 -4.00 -11.22
C ASP A 106 10.79 -3.26 -9.93
N ILE A 107 9.48 -3.17 -9.63
CA ILE A 107 8.99 -2.63 -8.36
C ILE A 107 9.49 -3.49 -7.19
N ILE A 108 9.35 -4.82 -7.28
CA ILE A 108 9.81 -5.72 -6.23
C ILE A 108 11.33 -5.64 -6.03
N ALA A 109 12.10 -5.51 -7.12
CA ALA A 109 13.55 -5.33 -7.05
C ALA A 109 13.93 -4.02 -6.35
N ALA A 110 13.28 -2.91 -6.71
CA ALA A 110 13.50 -1.60 -6.07
C ALA A 110 13.16 -1.62 -4.57
N VAL A 111 12.01 -2.18 -4.20
CA VAL A 111 11.58 -2.31 -2.79
C VAL A 111 12.54 -3.22 -2.02
N SER A 112 12.98 -4.32 -2.62
CA SER A 112 13.94 -5.24 -1.99
C SER A 112 15.30 -4.58 -1.77
N GLY A 113 15.81 -3.82 -2.75
CA GLY A 113 17.06 -3.07 -2.60
C GLY A 113 16.97 -1.98 -1.54
N TRP A 114 15.84 -1.27 -1.45
CA TRP A 114 15.61 -0.33 -0.35
C TRP A 114 15.58 -1.04 0.99
N ARG A 115 14.87 -2.17 1.11
CA ARG A 115 14.81 -2.96 2.35
C ARG A 115 16.19 -3.45 2.80
N GLU A 116 17.02 -3.90 1.87
CA GLU A 116 18.39 -4.36 2.13
C GLU A 116 19.27 -3.23 2.67
N THR A 117 19.22 -2.05 2.05
CA THR A 117 20.06 -0.90 2.44
C THR A 117 19.56 -0.17 3.68
N SER A 118 18.25 -0.10 3.89
CA SER A 118 17.63 0.59 5.05
C SER A 118 17.56 -0.28 6.30
N GLY A 119 17.68 -1.61 6.17
CA GLY A 119 17.64 -2.55 7.28
C GLY A 119 16.24 -2.81 7.85
N ALA A 120 15.18 -2.38 7.18
CA ALA A 120 13.78 -2.63 7.58
C ALA A 120 13.36 -4.09 7.29
N ILE A 121 14.09 -5.05 7.84
CA ILE A 121 13.93 -6.49 7.62
C ILE A 121 13.30 -7.09 8.88
N PRO A 122 12.19 -7.84 8.77
CA PRO A 122 11.62 -8.54 9.92
C PRO A 122 12.53 -9.69 10.35
N GLY A 123 12.58 -9.96 11.65
CA GLY A 123 13.28 -11.14 12.16
C GLY A 123 12.59 -12.45 11.74
N PRO A 124 13.33 -13.57 11.73
CA PRO A 124 12.78 -14.85 11.29
C PRO A 124 11.67 -15.37 12.21
N PHE A 125 11.70 -15.05 13.50
CA PHE A 125 10.65 -15.44 14.44
C PHE A 125 9.37 -14.63 14.19
N GLU A 126 9.48 -13.33 13.94
CA GLU A 126 8.37 -12.46 13.57
C GLU A 126 7.73 -12.91 12.24
N ALA A 127 8.55 -13.27 11.25
CA ALA A 127 8.07 -13.84 9.99
C ALA A 127 7.33 -15.17 10.20
N TRP A 128 7.81 -16.03 11.10
CA TRP A 128 7.12 -17.25 11.47
C TRP A 128 5.80 -17.00 12.20
N LEU A 129 5.74 -16.03 13.11
CA LEU A 129 4.49 -15.65 13.81
C LEU A 129 3.40 -15.21 12.83
N VAL A 130 3.75 -14.34 11.87
CA VAL A 130 2.81 -13.94 10.82
C VAL A 130 2.39 -15.13 9.97
N HIS A 131 3.33 -15.98 9.55
CA HIS A 131 3.00 -17.16 8.77
C HIS A 131 2.03 -18.11 9.51
N ARG A 132 2.26 -18.32 10.82
CA ARG A 132 1.33 -19.06 11.69
C ARG A 132 -0.04 -18.39 11.78
N GLY A 133 -0.11 -17.07 11.79
CA GLY A 133 -1.37 -16.32 11.83
C GLY A 133 -2.21 -16.42 10.56
N LEU A 134 -1.58 -16.77 9.44
CA LEU A 134 -2.24 -16.97 8.14
C LEU A 134 -2.89 -18.35 7.98
N GLU A 135 -2.53 -19.34 8.82
CA GLU A 135 -3.14 -20.68 8.83
C GLU A 135 -4.37 -20.75 9.75
#